data_AF-A0A4P8S1G2-F1
#
_entry.id   AF-A0A4P8S1G2-F1
#
_cell.length_a   1.000
_cell.length_b   1.000
_cell.length_c   1.000
_cell.angle_alpha   90.00
_cell.angle_beta   90.00
_cell.angle_gamma   90.00
#
_symmetry.space_group_name_H-M   'P 1'
#
loop_
_entity.id
_entity.type
_entity.pdbx_description
1 polymer ?
#
loop_
_entity_poly.entity_id
_entity_poly.type
_entity_poly.pdbx_seq_one_letter_code
_entity_poly.pdbx_strand_id
1 'polypeptide(L)'
;MNMEDRLFNQNLDLSNLLENLILENSDLQMNWLTDAYNINNRVEYHSYLTMKESPANKIWVQQFLNQFTPLYEQLSLYHDYYEVRTETLTKDADKLEVLEALRIASVKVAKELLLSQQQRVERIELLDDNSLKKGSASKAKLLYLARNTPSTLELFDLLGSKLKNPILFHFHSDETNQEMADCFEGIQVLNDAVLLNPNEEVIVFYLTTLLLDFYEDLKELICGMRGRKLNYM
;
A
#
# COMPACT_ATOMS: atom_id res chain seq x y z
N MET A 1 17.15 -16.11 -21.80
CA MET A 1 17.10 -15.27 -20.60
C MET A 1 16.54 -16.15 -19.50
N ASN A 2 17.30 -16.40 -18.43
CA ASN A 2 16.86 -17.30 -17.36
C ASN A 2 15.71 -16.64 -16.58
N MET A 3 14.87 -17.46 -15.93
CA MET A 3 13.74 -16.99 -15.10
C MET A 3 14.19 -16.04 -13.99
N GLU A 4 15.40 -16.27 -13.44
CA GLU A 4 16.07 -15.38 -12.49
C GLU A 4 16.39 -13.99 -13.09
N ASP A 5 16.83 -13.93 -14.35
CA ASP A 5 17.08 -12.65 -15.05
C ASP A 5 15.79 -11.89 -15.38
N ARG A 6 14.65 -12.58 -15.47
CA ARG A 6 13.32 -11.95 -15.64
C ARG A 6 12.83 -11.35 -14.33
N LEU A 7 12.94 -12.07 -13.23
CA LEU A 7 12.48 -11.63 -11.91
C LEU A 7 13.28 -10.44 -11.36
N PHE A 8 14.59 -10.38 -11.60
CA PHE A 8 15.42 -9.24 -11.18
C PHE A 8 15.33 -8.00 -12.09
N ASN A 9 14.79 -8.14 -13.31
CA ASN A 9 14.55 -7.02 -14.25
C ASN A 9 13.09 -6.60 -14.35
N GLN A 10 12.17 -7.33 -13.71
CA GLN A 10 10.77 -6.92 -13.61
C GLN A 10 10.66 -5.86 -12.52
N ASN A 11 10.49 -4.61 -12.94
CA ASN A 11 10.16 -3.54 -12.03
C ASN A 11 8.70 -3.76 -11.59
N LEU A 12 8.49 -4.38 -10.43
CA LEU A 12 7.16 -4.59 -9.86
C LEU A 12 6.63 -3.25 -9.38
N ASP A 13 5.93 -2.56 -10.27
CA ASP A 13 5.36 -1.24 -10.03
C ASP A 13 3.83 -1.30 -10.19
N LEU A 14 3.15 -1.53 -9.07
CA LEU A 14 1.69 -1.63 -9.03
C LEU A 14 1.02 -0.30 -9.41
N SER A 15 1.66 0.81 -9.13
CA SER A 15 1.14 2.15 -9.36
C SER A 15 1.18 2.49 -10.83
N ASN A 16 2.31 2.22 -11.49
CA ASN A 16 2.43 2.35 -12.94
C ASN A 16 1.49 1.39 -13.67
N LEU A 17 1.33 0.15 -13.20
CA LEU A 17 0.35 -0.79 -13.77
C LEU A 17 -1.08 -0.25 -13.67
N LEU A 18 -1.47 0.28 -12.50
CA LEU A 18 -2.79 0.88 -12.32
C LEU A 18 -2.96 2.11 -13.21
N GLU A 19 -1.95 2.97 -13.32
CA GLU A 19 -1.97 4.15 -14.18
C GLU A 19 -2.20 3.77 -15.65
N ASN A 20 -1.45 2.81 -16.16
CA ASN A 20 -1.61 2.28 -17.52
C ASN A 20 -3.02 1.73 -17.75
N LEU A 21 -3.53 0.95 -16.80
CA LEU A 21 -4.89 0.41 -16.87
C LEU A 21 -5.95 1.51 -16.91
N ILE A 22 -5.79 2.58 -16.16
CA ILE A 22 -6.69 3.74 -16.18
C ILE A 22 -6.62 4.47 -17.51
N LEU A 23 -5.41 4.71 -18.03
CA LEU A 23 -5.22 5.41 -19.31
C LEU A 23 -5.77 4.62 -20.50
N GLU A 24 -5.63 3.29 -20.51
CA GLU A 24 -6.17 2.43 -21.58
C GLU A 24 -7.71 2.35 -21.54
N ASN A 25 -8.30 2.39 -20.35
CA ASN A 25 -9.72 2.10 -20.15
C ASN A 25 -10.60 3.32 -19.87
N SER A 26 -10.01 4.51 -19.78
CA SER A 26 -10.73 5.74 -19.50
C SER A 26 -10.17 6.92 -20.26
N ASP A 27 -11.03 7.88 -20.61
CA ASP A 27 -10.62 9.18 -21.13
C ASP A 27 -10.13 10.12 -20.00
N LEU A 28 -9.72 9.59 -18.85
CA LEU A 28 -9.23 10.40 -17.74
C LEU A 28 -7.85 10.96 -18.08
N GLN A 29 -7.77 12.28 -18.11
CA GLN A 29 -6.48 12.97 -18.13
C GLN A 29 -6.03 13.19 -16.68
N MET A 30 -5.03 12.42 -16.29
CA MET A 30 -4.32 12.54 -15.02
C MET A 30 -3.18 13.55 -15.21
N ASN A 31 -3.21 14.65 -14.45
CA ASN A 31 -2.11 15.61 -14.41
C ASN A 31 -1.59 15.74 -12.99
N TRP A 32 -0.34 15.33 -12.80
CA TRP A 32 0.41 15.62 -11.59
C TRP A 32 0.76 17.10 -11.55
N LEU A 33 0.25 17.79 -10.54
CA LEU A 33 0.60 19.18 -10.25
C LEU A 33 1.40 19.20 -8.96
N THR A 34 2.45 20.03 -8.91
CA THR A 34 3.20 20.25 -7.68
C THR A 34 2.94 21.67 -7.18
N ASP A 35 2.26 21.79 -6.04
CA ASP A 35 2.11 23.06 -5.34
C ASP A 35 3.24 23.18 -4.30
N ALA A 36 3.76 24.40 -4.11
CA ALA A 36 4.75 24.70 -3.09
C ALA A 36 4.10 25.46 -1.93
N TYR A 37 4.16 24.90 -0.73
CA TYR A 37 3.63 25.48 0.49
C TYR A 37 4.76 25.94 1.40
N ASN A 38 4.55 27.05 2.11
CA ASN A 38 5.50 27.52 3.11
C ASN A 38 4.94 27.19 4.50
N ILE A 39 5.49 26.14 5.12
CA ILE A 39 5.10 25.67 6.45
C ILE A 39 6.31 25.84 7.36
N ASN A 40 6.17 26.63 8.42
CA ASN A 40 7.23 26.88 9.41
C ASN A 40 8.59 27.32 8.79
N ASN A 41 8.57 28.25 7.83
CA ASN A 41 9.76 28.74 7.09
C ASN A 41 10.49 27.66 6.28
N ARG A 42 9.83 26.55 5.95
CA ARG A 42 10.32 25.54 5.01
C ARG A 42 9.36 25.46 3.82
N VAL A 43 9.94 25.38 2.63
CA VAL A 43 9.17 25.11 1.41
C VAL A 43 8.94 23.61 1.35
N GLU A 44 7.69 23.21 1.39
CA GLU A 44 7.25 21.84 1.14
C GLU A 44 6.61 21.79 -0.24
N TYR A 45 6.97 20.76 -1.01
CA TYR A 45 6.40 20.51 -2.33
C TYR A 45 5.41 19.36 -2.20
N HIS A 46 4.16 19.61 -2.58
CA HIS A 46 3.13 18.57 -2.57
C HIS A 46 2.67 18.35 -4.00
N SER A 47 2.93 17.14 -4.50
CA SER A 47 2.39 16.68 -5.77
C SER A 47 1.01 16.09 -5.54
N TYR A 48 0.04 16.50 -6.34
CA TYR A 48 -1.33 15.98 -6.28
C TYR A 48 -1.86 15.71 -7.68
N LEU A 49 -2.73 14.73 -7.77
CA LEU A 49 -3.36 14.34 -9.02
C LEU A 49 -4.60 15.18 -9.28
N THR A 50 -4.61 15.89 -10.40
CA THR A 50 -5.84 16.51 -10.91
C THR A 50 -6.41 15.71 -12.06
N MET A 51 -7.73 15.56 -12.05
CA MET A 51 -8.46 14.87 -13.09
C MET A 51 -9.40 15.84 -13.79
N LYS A 52 -9.31 15.88 -15.11
CA LYS A 52 -10.30 16.60 -15.92
C LYS A 52 -11.48 15.68 -16.19
N GLU A 53 -12.49 15.74 -15.35
CA GLU A 53 -13.75 15.03 -15.58
C GLU A 53 -14.38 15.49 -16.90
N SER A 54 -14.83 14.54 -17.70
CA SER A 54 -15.71 14.81 -18.84
C SER A 54 -17.07 14.16 -18.56
N PRO A 55 -18.17 14.65 -19.14
CA PRO A 55 -19.45 13.96 -19.01
C PRO A 55 -19.41 12.49 -19.47
N ALA A 56 -18.45 12.12 -20.33
CA ALA A 56 -18.31 10.78 -20.89
C ALA A 56 -17.70 9.76 -19.89
N ASN A 57 -16.90 10.20 -18.92
CA ASN A 57 -16.17 9.27 -18.01
C ASN A 57 -16.78 9.15 -16.59
N LYS A 58 -17.86 9.86 -16.27
CA LYS A 58 -18.49 9.83 -14.94
C LYS A 58 -18.94 8.43 -14.50
N ILE A 59 -19.46 7.62 -15.43
CA ILE A 59 -19.90 6.26 -15.12
C ILE A 59 -18.70 5.40 -14.72
N TRP A 60 -17.61 5.48 -15.48
CA TRP A 60 -16.38 4.75 -15.20
C TRP A 60 -15.78 5.18 -13.86
N VAL A 61 -15.69 6.50 -13.58
CA VAL A 61 -15.20 7.02 -12.29
C VAL A 61 -16.05 6.50 -11.13
N GLN A 62 -17.38 6.51 -11.26
CA GLN A 62 -18.26 5.98 -10.22
C GLN A 62 -18.06 4.48 -10.01
N GLN A 63 -17.92 3.71 -11.09
CA GLN A 63 -17.63 2.27 -11.02
C GLN A 63 -16.27 2.02 -10.37
N PHE A 64 -15.24 2.81 -10.72
CA PHE A 64 -13.91 2.70 -10.15
C PHE A 64 -13.97 2.96 -8.65
N LEU A 65 -14.53 4.09 -8.24
CA LEU A 65 -14.69 4.45 -6.83
C LEU A 65 -15.47 3.37 -6.06
N ASN A 66 -16.54 2.81 -6.63
CA ASN A 66 -17.30 1.74 -5.99
C ASN A 66 -16.48 0.46 -5.80
N GLN A 67 -15.56 0.16 -6.72
CA GLN A 67 -14.76 -1.07 -6.66
C GLN A 67 -13.49 -0.91 -5.83
N PHE A 68 -12.84 0.25 -5.89
CA PHE A 68 -11.54 0.52 -5.28
C PHE A 68 -11.60 1.23 -3.93
N THR A 69 -12.71 1.91 -3.58
CA THR A 69 -12.86 2.48 -2.21
C THR A 69 -12.73 1.39 -1.13
N PRO A 70 -13.36 0.20 -1.26
CA PRO A 70 -13.18 -0.86 -0.27
C PRO A 70 -11.72 -1.35 -0.16
N LEU A 71 -11.02 -1.47 -1.30
CA LEU A 71 -9.60 -1.85 -1.29
C LEU A 71 -8.74 -0.78 -0.60
N TYR A 72 -8.98 0.49 -0.91
CA TYR A 72 -8.33 1.62 -0.25
C TYR A 72 -8.56 1.62 1.26
N GLU A 73 -9.77 1.32 1.73
CA GLU A 73 -10.06 1.23 3.17
C GLU A 73 -9.28 0.08 3.84
N GLN A 74 -9.13 -1.06 3.17
CA GLN A 74 -8.32 -2.17 3.67
C GLN A 74 -6.82 -1.82 3.70
N LEU A 75 -6.32 -1.17 2.65
CA LEU A 75 -4.95 -0.68 2.58
C LEU A 75 -4.67 0.41 3.63
N SER A 76 -5.65 1.27 3.93
CA SER A 76 -5.54 2.27 5.00
C SER A 76 -5.38 1.63 6.36
N LEU A 77 -6.13 0.55 6.66
CA LEU A 77 -5.96 -0.19 7.91
C LEU A 77 -4.58 -0.87 7.99
N TYR A 78 -4.09 -1.38 6.86
CA TYR A 78 -2.76 -1.97 6.73
C TYR A 78 -1.65 -0.95 7.00
N HIS A 79 -1.76 0.23 6.37
CA HIS A 79 -0.87 1.37 6.60
C HIS A 79 -0.91 1.83 8.06
N ASP A 80 -2.11 2.07 8.62
CA ASP A 80 -2.28 2.49 10.01
C ASP A 80 -1.67 1.48 10.99
N TYR A 81 -1.84 0.18 10.75
CA TYR A 81 -1.19 -0.85 11.56
C TYR A 81 0.33 -0.75 11.44
N TYR A 82 0.86 -0.63 10.23
CA TYR A 82 2.28 -0.54 9.97
C TYR A 82 2.93 0.63 10.72
N GLU A 83 2.39 1.84 10.57
CA GLU A 83 2.91 3.05 11.21
C GLU A 83 2.80 2.97 12.74
N VAL A 84 1.60 2.73 13.25
CA VAL A 84 1.33 2.74 14.69
C VAL A 84 2.15 1.67 15.40
N ARG A 85 2.30 0.49 14.79
CA ARG A 85 3.07 -0.60 15.37
C ARG A 85 4.56 -0.30 15.33
N THR A 86 5.06 0.30 14.25
CA THR A 86 6.46 0.73 14.14
C THR A 86 6.79 1.77 15.20
N GLU A 87 5.97 2.82 15.32
CA GLU A 87 6.10 3.86 16.35
C GLU A 87 6.12 3.26 17.77
N THR A 88 5.22 2.30 18.03
CA THR A 88 5.17 1.61 19.32
C THR A 88 6.46 0.87 19.65
N LEU A 89 7.14 0.31 18.65
CA LEU A 89 8.39 -0.44 18.82
C LEU A 89 9.62 0.49 18.93
N THR A 90 9.56 1.70 18.39
CA THR A 90 10.68 2.65 18.37
C THR A 90 10.57 3.78 19.40
N LYS A 91 9.46 3.88 20.14
CA LYS A 91 9.18 4.99 21.07
C LYS A 91 10.28 5.29 22.10
N ASP A 92 11.03 4.27 22.54
CA ASP A 92 12.08 4.39 23.55
C ASP A 92 13.50 4.37 22.94
N ALA A 93 13.62 4.39 21.60
CA ALA A 93 14.92 4.33 20.92
C ALA A 93 15.71 5.63 21.15
N ASP A 94 17.01 5.49 21.44
CA ASP A 94 17.92 6.63 21.53
C ASP A 94 18.09 7.28 20.14
N LYS A 95 18.15 8.61 20.08
CA LYS A 95 18.26 9.42 18.85
C LYS A 95 19.44 9.02 17.95
N LEU A 96 20.53 8.50 18.53
CA LEU A 96 21.69 8.03 17.78
C LEU A 96 21.48 6.64 17.16
N GLU A 97 20.50 5.87 17.64
CA GLU A 97 20.18 4.51 17.17
C GLU A 97 18.83 4.44 16.44
N VAL A 98 18.12 5.56 16.31
CA VAL A 98 16.75 5.63 15.73
C VAL A 98 16.67 4.96 14.36
N LEU A 99 17.66 5.14 13.48
CA LEU A 99 17.60 4.56 12.13
C LEU A 99 17.65 3.02 12.15
N GLU A 100 18.50 2.44 12.98
CA GLU A 100 18.59 0.98 13.11
C GLU A 100 17.38 0.42 13.86
N ALA A 101 16.91 1.12 14.90
CA ALA A 101 15.68 0.77 15.59
C ALA A 101 14.47 0.81 14.66
N LEU A 102 14.37 1.82 13.78
CA LEU A 102 13.34 1.92 12.74
C LEU A 102 13.44 0.75 11.78
N ARG A 103 14.63 0.44 11.25
CA ARG A 103 14.83 -0.71 10.35
C ARG A 103 14.36 -2.03 10.97
N ILE A 104 14.79 -2.30 12.20
CA ILE A 104 14.41 -3.51 12.94
C ILE A 104 12.90 -3.55 13.20
N ALA A 105 12.32 -2.41 13.63
CA ALA A 105 10.89 -2.31 13.87
C ALA A 105 10.09 -2.54 12.59
N SER A 106 10.41 -1.85 11.50
CA SER A 106 9.77 -1.99 10.20
C SER A 106 9.77 -3.42 9.68
N VAL A 107 10.90 -4.13 9.76
CA VAL A 107 10.98 -5.55 9.36
C VAL A 107 10.12 -6.42 10.28
N LYS A 108 10.14 -6.17 11.59
CA LYS A 108 9.29 -6.90 12.54
C LYS A 108 7.81 -6.70 12.25
N VAL A 109 7.38 -5.47 11.94
CA VAL A 109 5.98 -5.18 11.61
C VAL A 109 5.58 -5.78 10.27
N ALA A 110 6.45 -5.73 9.26
CA ALA A 110 6.25 -6.42 7.98
C ALA A 110 6.04 -7.94 8.19
N LYS A 111 6.85 -8.56 9.06
CA LYS A 111 6.65 -9.97 9.46
C LYS A 111 5.33 -10.20 10.20
N GLU A 112 4.89 -9.28 11.07
CA GLU A 112 3.58 -9.36 11.72
C GLU A 112 2.42 -9.24 10.69
N LEU A 113 2.60 -8.46 9.62
CA LEU A 113 1.63 -8.29 8.53
C LEU A 113 1.47 -9.52 7.63
N LEU A 114 2.44 -10.45 7.64
CA LEU A 114 2.28 -11.77 7.00
C LEU A 114 1.41 -12.75 7.79
N LEU A 115 1.28 -12.54 9.10
CA LEU A 115 0.55 -13.46 9.97
C LEU A 115 -0.96 -13.38 9.72
N SER A 116 -1.68 -14.41 10.17
CA SER A 116 -3.13 -14.31 10.23
C SER A 116 -3.57 -13.24 11.24
N GLN A 117 -4.79 -12.72 11.05
CA GLN A 117 -5.43 -11.81 12.00
C GLN A 117 -5.37 -12.34 13.44
N GLN A 118 -5.67 -13.62 13.65
CA GLN A 118 -5.66 -14.24 14.98
C GLN A 118 -4.27 -14.19 15.61
N GLN A 119 -3.23 -14.58 14.87
CA GLN A 119 -1.86 -14.57 15.35
C GLN A 119 -1.37 -13.15 15.67
N ARG A 120 -1.75 -12.15 14.85
CA ARG A 120 -1.47 -10.74 15.17
C ARG A 120 -2.14 -10.32 16.47
N VAL A 121 -3.41 -10.67 16.67
CA VAL A 121 -4.15 -10.33 17.88
C VAL A 121 -3.50 -10.95 19.12
N GLU A 122 -3.18 -12.23 19.08
CA GLU A 122 -2.49 -12.93 20.19
C GLU A 122 -1.18 -12.23 20.56
N ARG A 123 -0.39 -11.78 19.57
CA ARG A 123 0.84 -11.01 19.81
C ARG A 123 0.59 -9.67 20.49
N ILE A 124 -0.44 -8.94 20.09
CA ILE A 124 -0.78 -7.65 20.71
C ILE A 124 -1.35 -7.85 22.13
N GLU A 125 -2.12 -8.92 22.37
CA GLU A 125 -2.68 -9.22 23.68
C GLU A 125 -1.59 -9.47 24.74
N LEU A 126 -0.46 -10.07 24.34
CA LEU A 126 0.70 -10.33 25.19
C LEU A 126 1.52 -9.08 25.55
N LEU A 127 1.27 -7.93 24.92
CA LEU A 127 1.97 -6.69 25.27
C LEU A 127 1.57 -6.21 26.67
N ASP A 128 2.53 -5.87 27.52
CA ASP A 128 2.25 -5.27 28.83
C ASP A 128 1.61 -3.89 28.66
N ASP A 129 0.43 -3.69 29.23
CA ASP A 129 -0.29 -2.42 29.19
C ASP A 129 0.56 -1.26 29.73
N ASN A 130 1.49 -1.53 30.68
CA ASN A 130 2.38 -0.51 31.22
C ASN A 130 3.44 -0.04 30.22
N SER A 131 3.80 -0.89 29.26
CA SER A 131 4.77 -0.54 28.20
C SER A 131 4.24 0.51 27.22
N LEU A 132 2.91 0.69 27.17
CA LEU A 132 2.22 1.58 26.22
C LEU A 132 1.75 2.92 26.84
N LYS A 133 2.07 3.21 28.11
CA LYS A 133 1.44 4.30 28.90
C LYS A 133 2.00 5.71 28.69
N LYS A 134 2.95 5.95 27.78
CA LYS A 134 3.43 7.31 27.48
C LYS A 134 3.64 7.49 25.98
N GLY A 135 2.87 8.38 25.36
CA GLY A 135 3.06 8.85 23.98
C GLY A 135 2.69 7.86 22.87
N SER A 136 2.64 6.56 23.14
CA SER A 136 2.28 5.53 22.14
C SER A 136 0.77 5.32 21.98
N ALA A 137 0.36 4.72 20.86
CA ALA A 137 -1.00 4.28 20.66
C ALA A 137 -1.50 3.33 21.76
N SER A 138 -2.78 3.43 22.08
CA SER A 138 -3.41 2.56 23.07
C SER A 138 -3.44 1.11 22.59
N LYS A 139 -3.33 0.16 23.52
CA LYS A 139 -3.49 -1.27 23.23
C LYS A 139 -4.82 -1.57 22.54
N ALA A 140 -5.88 -0.84 22.88
CA ALA A 140 -7.17 -0.95 22.23
C ALA A 140 -7.12 -0.59 20.73
N LYS A 141 -6.40 0.48 20.35
CA LYS A 141 -6.16 0.83 18.94
C LYS A 141 -5.37 -0.26 18.23
N LEU A 142 -4.30 -0.76 18.84
CA LEU A 142 -3.49 -1.84 18.26
C LEU A 142 -4.29 -3.14 18.08
N LEU A 143 -5.15 -3.50 19.04
CA LEU A 143 -6.04 -4.67 18.94
C LEU A 143 -7.08 -4.48 17.84
N TYR A 144 -7.66 -3.28 17.71
CA TYR A 144 -8.56 -2.96 16.60
C TYR A 144 -7.86 -3.13 15.26
N LEU A 145 -6.68 -2.53 15.08
CA LEU A 145 -5.93 -2.64 13.84
C LEU A 145 -5.51 -4.08 13.56
N ALA A 146 -4.98 -4.81 14.55
CA ALA A 146 -4.62 -6.23 14.41
C ALA A 146 -5.81 -7.11 13.99
N ARG A 147 -7.03 -6.77 14.44
CA ARG A 147 -8.27 -7.48 14.10
C ARG A 147 -8.80 -7.14 12.71
N ASN A 148 -8.58 -5.93 12.20
CA ASN A 148 -9.26 -5.49 10.98
C ASN A 148 -8.31 -5.32 9.79
N THR A 149 -7.00 -5.42 10.02
CA THR A 149 -5.98 -5.37 8.98
C THR A 149 -5.87 -6.73 8.30
N PRO A 150 -6.03 -6.81 6.97
CA PRO A 150 -5.72 -8.04 6.23
C PRO A 150 -4.23 -8.33 6.24
N SER A 151 -3.86 -9.57 5.99
CA SER A 151 -2.46 -9.92 5.74
C SER A 151 -1.96 -9.39 4.39
N THR A 152 -0.65 -9.28 4.23
CA THR A 152 0.03 -8.92 2.98
C THR A 152 -0.45 -9.78 1.81
N LEU A 153 -0.57 -11.10 2.02
CA LEU A 153 -1.01 -12.04 0.99
C LEU A 153 -2.47 -11.81 0.59
N GLU A 154 -3.36 -11.65 1.58
CA GLU A 154 -4.78 -11.35 1.33
C GLU A 154 -4.97 -10.04 0.54
N LEU A 155 -4.11 -9.04 0.76
CA LEU A 155 -4.14 -7.78 0.00
C LEU A 155 -3.69 -7.95 -1.44
N PHE A 156 -2.65 -8.74 -1.71
CA PHE A 156 -2.24 -9.03 -3.09
C PHE A 156 -3.31 -9.83 -3.84
N ASP A 157 -3.94 -10.81 -3.19
CA ASP A 157 -5.06 -11.55 -3.76
C ASP A 157 -6.24 -10.63 -4.08
N LEU A 158 -6.60 -9.75 -3.14
CA LEU A 158 -7.66 -8.77 -3.33
C LEU A 158 -7.33 -7.81 -4.47
N LEU A 159 -6.11 -7.26 -4.51
CA LEU A 159 -5.65 -6.36 -5.56
C LEU A 159 -5.71 -7.05 -6.93
N GLY A 160 -5.20 -8.27 -7.03
CA GLY A 160 -5.25 -9.06 -8.26
C GLY A 160 -6.69 -9.30 -8.75
N SER A 161 -7.63 -9.55 -7.83
CA SER A 161 -9.05 -9.68 -8.19
C SER A 161 -9.67 -8.37 -8.70
N LYS A 162 -9.22 -7.22 -8.19
CA LYS A 162 -9.71 -5.89 -8.56
C LYS A 162 -9.18 -5.44 -9.91
N LEU A 163 -7.90 -5.68 -10.18
CA LEU A 163 -7.28 -5.36 -11.47
C LEU A 163 -7.77 -6.26 -12.60
N LYS A 164 -8.22 -7.49 -12.30
CA LYS A 164 -8.85 -8.38 -13.28
C LYS A 164 -10.35 -8.12 -13.50
N ASN A 165 -10.91 -7.04 -12.95
CA ASN A 165 -12.34 -6.76 -13.06
C ASN A 165 -12.72 -6.29 -14.48
N PRO A 166 -13.47 -7.11 -15.25
CA PRO A 166 -13.80 -6.80 -16.64
C PRO A 166 -14.77 -5.62 -16.79
N ILE A 167 -15.43 -5.18 -15.71
CA ILE A 167 -16.30 -4.00 -15.74
C ILE A 167 -15.46 -2.73 -15.91
N LEU A 168 -14.28 -2.69 -15.31
CA LEU A 168 -13.40 -1.52 -15.30
C LEU A 168 -12.30 -1.59 -16.34
N PHE A 169 -11.73 -2.78 -16.52
CA PHE A 169 -10.56 -2.99 -17.35
C PHE A 169 -10.90 -4.00 -18.45
N HIS A 170 -11.05 -3.49 -19.66
CA HIS A 170 -11.14 -4.24 -20.90
C HIS A 170 -9.75 -4.24 -21.51
N PHE A 171 -9.06 -5.37 -21.40
CA PHE A 171 -7.72 -5.48 -21.93
C PHE A 171 -7.77 -5.62 -23.45
N HIS A 172 -7.55 -4.51 -24.16
CA HIS A 172 -7.55 -4.46 -25.61
C HIS A 172 -6.14 -4.60 -26.17
N SER A 173 -5.11 -4.26 -25.37
CA SER A 173 -3.72 -4.48 -25.69
C SER A 173 -3.19 -5.81 -25.14
N ASP A 174 -2.43 -6.53 -25.97
CA ASP A 174 -1.66 -7.71 -25.52
C ASP A 174 -0.54 -7.29 -24.54
N GLU A 175 -0.08 -6.04 -24.63
CA GLU A 175 0.99 -5.46 -23.82
C GLU A 175 0.56 -5.26 -22.36
N THR A 176 -0.52 -4.53 -22.08
CA THR A 176 -1.01 -4.34 -20.69
C THR A 176 -1.46 -5.65 -20.05
N ASN A 177 -2.00 -6.59 -20.84
CA ASN A 177 -2.29 -7.95 -20.37
C ASN A 177 -1.03 -8.68 -19.91
N GLN A 178 0.05 -8.59 -20.70
CA GLN A 178 1.33 -9.22 -20.37
C GLN A 178 1.98 -8.52 -19.16
N GLU A 179 1.94 -7.18 -19.08
CA GLU A 179 2.43 -6.43 -17.92
C GLU A 179 1.73 -6.84 -16.63
N MET A 180 0.39 -6.97 -16.66
CA MET A 180 -0.37 -7.46 -15.52
C MET A 180 0.00 -8.90 -15.16
N ALA A 181 0.12 -9.78 -16.15
CA ALA A 181 0.48 -11.18 -15.93
C ALA A 181 1.88 -11.30 -15.29
N ASP A 182 2.87 -10.60 -15.85
CA ASP A 182 4.25 -10.59 -15.37
C ASP A 182 4.35 -10.02 -13.95
N CYS A 183 3.63 -8.93 -13.67
CA CYS A 183 3.63 -8.31 -12.35
C CYS A 183 3.07 -9.26 -11.27
N PHE A 184 1.93 -9.90 -11.54
CA PHE A 184 1.35 -10.84 -10.58
C PHE A 184 2.09 -12.17 -10.50
N GLU A 185 2.74 -12.62 -11.58
CA GLU A 185 3.65 -13.76 -11.53
C GLU A 185 4.85 -13.45 -10.62
N GLY A 186 5.47 -12.27 -10.77
CA GLY A 186 6.57 -11.84 -9.90
C GLY A 186 6.16 -11.74 -8.42
N ILE A 187 5.00 -11.15 -8.14
CA ILE A 187 4.43 -11.10 -6.78
C ILE A 187 4.20 -12.51 -6.23
N GLN A 188 3.66 -13.42 -7.04
CA GLN A 188 3.42 -14.80 -6.62
C GLN A 188 4.72 -15.52 -6.27
N VAL A 189 5.77 -15.36 -7.08
CA VAL A 189 7.08 -15.96 -6.81
C VAL A 189 7.66 -15.44 -5.48
N LEU A 190 7.55 -14.14 -5.22
CA LEU A 190 8.00 -13.55 -3.96
C LEU A 190 7.17 -14.03 -2.76
N ASN A 191 5.85 -14.15 -2.91
CA ASN A 191 4.97 -14.71 -1.88
C ASN A 191 5.34 -16.16 -1.56
N ASP A 192 5.56 -16.99 -2.59
CA ASP A 192 5.98 -18.39 -2.42
C ASP A 192 7.35 -18.47 -1.72
N ALA A 193 8.29 -17.59 -2.07
CA ALA A 193 9.58 -17.51 -1.40
C ALA A 193 9.45 -17.17 0.10
N VAL A 194 8.54 -16.26 0.46
CA VAL A 194 8.23 -15.93 1.87
C VAL A 194 7.59 -17.10 2.60
N LEU A 195 6.68 -17.83 1.96
CA LEU A 195 6.05 -19.01 2.57
C LEU A 195 7.05 -20.14 2.83
N LEU A 196 8.02 -20.32 1.92
CA LEU A 196 9.09 -21.30 2.06
C LEU A 196 10.15 -20.86 3.07
N ASN A 197 10.46 -19.56 3.13
CA ASN A 197 11.51 -18.98 3.98
C ASN A 197 11.02 -17.69 4.66
N PRO A 198 10.17 -17.77 5.71
CA PRO A 198 9.57 -16.59 6.36
C PRO A 198 10.57 -15.69 7.10
N ASN A 199 11.83 -16.11 7.16
CA ASN A 199 12.91 -15.32 7.74
C ASN A 199 13.61 -14.41 6.72
N GLU A 200 13.25 -14.46 5.43
CA GLU A 200 13.83 -13.60 4.39
C GLU A 200 13.35 -12.16 4.50
N GLU A 201 13.97 -11.40 5.40
CA GLU A 201 13.59 -10.05 5.81
C GLU A 201 13.48 -9.08 4.64
N VAL A 202 14.35 -9.21 3.66
CA VAL A 202 14.38 -8.33 2.48
C VAL A 202 13.12 -8.49 1.65
N ILE A 203 12.69 -9.73 1.38
CA ILE A 203 11.51 -10.02 0.56
C ILE A 203 10.24 -9.59 1.30
N VAL A 204 10.14 -9.93 2.59
CA VAL A 204 8.99 -9.57 3.44
C VAL A 204 8.82 -8.05 3.52
N PHE A 205 9.92 -7.34 3.73
CA PHE A 205 9.91 -5.89 3.77
C PHE A 205 9.53 -5.30 2.40
N TYR A 206 10.12 -5.80 1.31
CA TYR A 206 9.83 -5.34 -0.05
C TYR A 206 8.36 -5.49 -0.44
N LEU A 207 7.74 -6.65 -0.17
CA LEU A 207 6.32 -6.87 -0.43
C LEU A 207 5.43 -5.94 0.40
N THR A 208 5.83 -5.65 1.63
CA THR A 208 5.11 -4.70 2.49
C THR A 208 5.21 -3.28 1.94
N THR A 209 6.41 -2.82 1.57
CA THR A 209 6.60 -1.47 1.01
C THR A 209 5.86 -1.30 -0.30
N LEU A 210 5.82 -2.33 -1.15
CA LEU A 210 5.07 -2.29 -2.42
C LEU A 210 3.58 -1.99 -2.21
N LEU A 211 2.96 -2.53 -1.14
CA LEU A 211 1.57 -2.22 -0.79
C LEU A 211 1.39 -0.84 -0.14
N LEU A 212 2.38 -0.38 0.64
CA LEU A 212 2.35 0.95 1.27
C LEU A 212 2.50 2.06 0.22
N ASP A 213 3.39 1.89 -0.74
CA ASP A 213 3.58 2.83 -1.85
C ASP A 213 2.31 2.88 -2.73
N PHE A 214 1.79 1.70 -3.09
CA PHE A 214 0.52 1.60 -3.82
C PHE A 214 -0.67 2.24 -3.07
N TYR A 215 -0.69 2.17 -1.73
CA TYR A 215 -1.71 2.83 -0.93
C TYR A 215 -1.68 4.36 -1.10
N GLU A 216 -0.50 4.98 -1.06
CA GLU A 216 -0.37 6.43 -1.22
C GLU A 216 -0.80 6.88 -2.63
N ASP A 217 -0.43 6.12 -3.66
CA ASP A 217 -0.87 6.42 -5.02
C ASP A 217 -2.38 6.24 -5.20
N LEU A 218 -2.95 5.18 -4.64
CA LEU A 218 -4.40 4.95 -4.68
C LEU A 218 -5.17 6.02 -3.88
N LYS A 219 -4.60 6.53 -2.78
CA LYS A 219 -5.16 7.61 -1.97
C LYS A 219 -5.25 8.90 -2.76
N GLU A 220 -4.17 9.28 -3.43
CA GLU A 220 -4.13 10.43 -4.35
C GLU A 220 -5.16 10.26 -5.48
N LEU A 221 -5.19 9.08 -6.10
CA LEU A 221 -6.12 8.77 -7.17
C LEU A 221 -7.60 8.92 -6.74
N ILE A 222 -7.98 8.30 -5.61
CA ILE A 222 -9.35 8.37 -5.11
C ILE A 222 -9.74 9.79 -4.70
N CYS A 223 -8.82 10.55 -4.10
CA CYS A 223 -9.05 11.96 -3.78
C CYS A 223 -9.25 12.81 -5.04
N GLY A 224 -8.39 12.64 -6.04
CA GLY A 224 -8.51 13.29 -7.35
C GLY A 224 -9.86 12.97 -8.03
N MET A 225 -10.27 11.70 -8.06
CA MET A 225 -11.57 11.27 -8.61
C MET A 225 -12.79 11.82 -7.86
N ARG A 226 -12.64 12.15 -6.58
CA ARG A 226 -13.70 12.76 -5.76
C ARG A 226 -13.71 14.28 -5.85
N GLY A 227 -12.81 14.88 -6.64
CA GLY A 227 -12.62 16.32 -6.73
C GLY A 227 -12.14 16.94 -5.42
N ARG A 228 -11.47 16.18 -4.56
CA ARG A 228 -10.90 16.65 -3.29
C ARG A 228 -9.40 16.86 -3.47
N LYS A 229 -8.88 18.00 -2.99
CA LYS A 229 -7.45 18.14 -2.75
C LYS A 229 -7.10 17.48 -1.42
N LEU A 230 -6.04 16.70 -1.38
CA LEU A 230 -5.47 16.24 -0.11
C LEU A 230 -4.85 17.45 0.58
N ASN A 231 -5.36 17.76 1.77
CA ASN A 231 -4.72 18.71 2.66
C ASN A 231 -3.74 17.92 3.52
N TYR A 232 -2.46 18.01 3.22
CA TYR A 232 -1.40 17.54 4.11
C TYR A 232 -1.36 18.50 5.31
N MET A 233 -1.73 18.01 6.50
CA MET A 233 -1.66 18.74 7.78
C MET A 233 -0.35 18.44 8.49
#